data_AF-A0A8S3UDC4-F1
#
_entry.id   AF-A0A8S3UDC4-F1
#
_cell.length_a   1.000
_cell.length_b   1.000
_cell.length_c   1.000
_cell.angle_alpha   90.00
_cell.angle_beta   90.00
_cell.angle_gamma   90.00
#
_symmetry.space_group_name_H-M   'P 1'
#
loop_
_entity.id
_entity.type
_entity.pdbx_description
1 polymer ?
#
loop_
_entity_poly.entity_id
_entity_poly.type
_entity_poly.pdbx_seq_one_letter_code
_entity_poly.pdbx_strand_id
1 'polypeptide(L)'
;MIVTLTQDKKEMIHEESHKLLSRQNSKIREVASYIGLIISSFSAVDYGQLYYRDIEIEKIHALKMAKGNFDVNMEITDKMKKEILWWSCNIYTQSRVLDRVNPQIILQTDASLSGWVAVLIDNKTEGRWTHDEQKYHINYLKLLAILYGLKSFESQINVLHM
;
A
#
# COMPACT_ATOMS: atom_id res chain seq x y z
N MET A 1 12.82 -9.30 14.75
CA MET A 1 13.34 -7.93 14.59
C MET A 1 12.20 -7.03 14.16
N ILE A 2 12.02 -5.89 14.84
CA ILE A 2 11.00 -4.88 14.55
C ILE A 2 11.73 -3.56 14.28
N VAL A 3 11.29 -2.81 13.28
CA VAL A 3 11.76 -1.46 12.98
C VAL A 3 10.66 -0.48 13.31
N THR A 4 11.04 0.60 14.01
CA THR A 4 10.15 1.70 14.37
C THR A 4 10.79 3.02 14.01
N LEU A 5 9.98 4.05 13.74
CA LEU A 5 10.47 5.42 13.61
C LEU A 5 10.98 5.96 14.94
N THR A 6 11.94 6.89 14.88
CA THR A 6 12.35 7.69 16.03
C THR A 6 11.19 8.58 16.49
N GLN A 7 11.19 8.94 17.77
CA GLN A 7 10.14 9.78 18.36
C GLN A 7 10.03 11.13 17.61
N ASP A 8 11.15 11.80 17.36
CA ASP A 8 11.21 13.07 16.62
C ASP A 8 10.54 12.97 15.24
N LYS A 9 10.73 11.84 14.54
CA LYS A 9 10.15 11.64 13.20
C LYS A 9 8.65 11.38 13.28
N LYS A 10 8.18 10.67 14.31
CA LYS A 10 6.74 10.48 14.57
C LYS A 10 6.06 11.82 14.85
N GLU A 11 6.67 12.64 15.71
CA GLU A 11 6.19 13.98 16.06
C GLU A 11 6.14 14.89 14.82
N MET A 12 7.21 14.93 14.03
CA MET A 12 7.24 15.73 12.80
C MET A 12 6.13 15.32 11.82
N ILE A 13 5.89 14.02 11.61
CA ILE A 13 4.80 13.55 10.75
C ILE A 13 3.44 13.94 11.33
N HIS A 14 3.25 13.78 12.63
CA HIS A 14 2.00 14.11 13.30
C HIS A 14 1.69 15.61 13.20
N GLU A 15 2.67 16.48 13.48
CA GLU A 15 2.53 17.93 13.38
C GLU A 15 2.24 18.40 11.96
N GLU A 16 3.00 17.93 10.96
CA GLU A 16 2.75 18.29 9.56
C GLU A 16 1.40 17.78 9.07
N SER A 17 0.96 16.61 9.54
CA SER A 17 -0.40 16.11 9.25
C SER A 17 -1.47 17.06 9.79
N HIS A 18 -1.36 17.50 11.05
CA HIS A 18 -2.30 18.46 11.64
C HIS A 18 -2.28 19.81 10.95
N LYS A 19 -1.09 20.32 10.58
CA LYS A 19 -0.96 21.56 9.80
C LYS A 19 -1.72 21.48 8.49
N LEU A 20 -1.58 20.38 7.74
CA LEU A 20 -2.30 20.20 6.48
C LEU A 20 -3.81 19.98 6.68
N LEU A 21 -4.22 19.22 7.69
CA LEU A 21 -5.64 18.96 7.98
C LEU A 21 -6.39 20.23 8.43
N SER A 22 -5.71 21.17 9.07
CA SER A 22 -6.30 22.44 9.53
C SER A 22 -6.56 23.46 8.41
N ARG A 23 -6.06 23.22 7.20
CA ARG A 23 -6.13 24.16 6.07
C ARG A 23 -7.04 23.61 4.97
N GLN A 24 -7.80 24.49 4.32
CA GLN A 24 -8.51 24.14 3.09
C GLN A 24 -7.56 24.15 1.88
N ASN A 25 -6.53 24.99 1.91
CA ASN A 25 -5.55 25.14 0.83
C ASN A 25 -4.12 25.22 1.40
N SER A 26 -3.15 24.72 0.64
CA SER A 26 -1.73 24.71 1.00
C SER A 26 -0.87 24.85 -0.25
N LYS A 27 0.37 25.32 -0.13
CA LYS A 27 1.27 25.37 -1.28
C LYS A 27 1.57 23.96 -1.77
N ILE A 28 1.64 23.76 -3.08
CA ILE A 28 2.03 22.47 -3.67
C ILE A 28 3.39 22.00 -3.10
N ARG A 29 4.30 22.95 -2.83
CA ARG A 29 5.59 22.70 -2.14
C ARG A 29 5.43 22.05 -0.76
N GLU A 30 4.48 22.51 0.05
CA GLU A 30 4.24 21.98 1.39
C GLU A 30 3.71 20.55 1.31
N VAL A 31 2.74 20.30 0.42
CA VAL A 31 2.22 18.94 0.16
C VAL A 31 3.31 18.00 -0.35
N ALA A 32 4.16 18.45 -1.28
CA ALA A 32 5.30 17.69 -1.77
C ALA A 32 6.30 17.36 -0.65
N SER A 33 6.56 18.31 0.25
CA SER A 33 7.43 18.08 1.40
C SER A 33 6.85 17.05 2.36
N TYR A 34 5.54 17.11 2.62
CA TYR A 34 4.85 16.11 3.43
C TYR A 34 4.93 14.71 2.81
N ILE A 35 4.74 14.59 1.49
CA ILE A 35 4.90 13.32 0.77
C ILE A 35 6.32 12.76 0.95
N GLY A 36 7.35 13.60 0.76
CA GLY A 36 8.74 13.17 0.97
C GLY A 36 8.99 12.68 2.39
N LEU A 37 8.40 13.36 3.38
CA LEU A 37 8.46 12.99 4.78
C LEU A 37 7.85 11.60 5.04
N ILE A 38 6.63 11.31 4.55
CA ILE A 38 5.98 10.01 4.75
C ILE A 38 6.65 8.88 3.96
N ILE A 39 7.12 9.14 2.72
CA ILE A 39 7.85 8.15 1.90
C ILE A 39 9.12 7.71 2.61
N SER A 40 9.86 8.65 3.21
CA SER A 40 11.07 8.33 3.97
C SER A 40 10.83 7.45 5.20
N SER A 41 9.56 7.23 5.56
CA SER A 41 9.12 6.44 6.72
C SER A 41 8.55 5.07 6.36
N PHE A 42 8.43 4.72 5.07
CA PHE A 42 7.84 3.45 4.60
C PHE A 42 8.57 2.20 5.10
N SER A 43 9.86 2.28 5.39
CA SER A 43 10.63 1.16 5.93
C SER A 43 10.24 0.79 7.37
N ALA A 44 9.54 1.68 8.08
CA ALA A 44 9.17 1.51 9.48
C ALA A 44 7.65 1.51 9.73
N VAL A 45 6.84 1.62 8.67
CA VAL A 45 5.38 1.74 8.75
C VAL A 45 4.74 0.72 7.81
N ASP A 46 4.22 -0.39 8.36
CA ASP A 46 3.78 -1.56 7.60
C ASP A 46 2.77 -1.24 6.49
N TYR A 47 1.82 -0.33 6.74
CA TYR A 47 0.79 0.04 5.78
C TYR A 47 1.00 1.40 5.11
N GLY A 48 2.13 2.08 5.36
CA GLY A 48 2.32 3.46 4.92
C GLY A 48 2.22 3.65 3.40
N GLN A 49 2.65 2.65 2.62
CA GLN A 49 2.57 2.66 1.16
C GLN A 49 1.13 2.59 0.60
N LEU A 50 0.15 2.24 1.43
CA LEU A 50 -1.25 2.23 1.04
C LEU A 50 -1.92 3.60 1.19
N TYR A 51 -1.33 4.52 1.97
CA TYR A 51 -1.94 5.79 2.36
C TYR A 51 -1.10 7.00 1.91
N TYR A 52 -0.74 7.07 0.63
CA TYR A 52 -0.09 8.26 0.07
C TYR A 52 -0.49 8.56 -1.38
N ARG A 53 -1.28 7.67 -1.99
CA ARG A 53 -1.50 7.68 -3.43
C ARG A 53 -2.45 8.80 -3.82
N ASP A 54 -3.49 9.03 -3.03
CA ASP A 54 -4.41 10.13 -3.28
C ASP A 54 -3.69 11.48 -3.09
N ILE A 55 -2.84 11.62 -2.06
CA ILE A 55 -2.02 12.82 -1.86
C ILE A 55 -1.10 13.07 -3.06
N GLU A 56 -0.42 12.04 -3.56
CA GLU A 56 0.49 12.15 -4.72
C GLU A 56 -0.26 12.50 -6.01
N ILE A 57 -1.41 11.85 -6.26
CA ILE A 57 -2.25 12.08 -7.45
C ILE A 57 -2.74 13.53 -7.47
N GLU A 58 -3.31 14.01 -6.38
CA GLU A 58 -3.85 15.37 -6.28
C GLU A 58 -2.73 16.42 -6.41
N LYS A 59 -1.55 16.16 -5.80
CA LYS A 59 -0.37 17.02 -6.00
C LYS A 59 0.05 17.06 -7.47
N ILE A 60 0.18 15.91 -8.15
CA ILE A 60 0.56 15.86 -9.57
C ILE A 60 -0.44 16.64 -10.43
N HIS A 61 -1.73 16.46 -10.16
CA HIS A 61 -2.80 17.17 -10.86
C HIS A 61 -2.69 18.68 -10.66
N ALA A 62 -2.57 19.15 -9.42
CA ALA A 62 -2.40 20.57 -9.09
C ALA A 62 -1.14 21.16 -9.74
N LEU A 63 -0.01 20.44 -9.70
CA LEU A 63 1.25 20.88 -10.30
C LEU A 63 1.14 21.00 -11.83
N LYS A 64 0.41 20.09 -12.48
CA LYS A 64 0.13 20.16 -13.92
C LYS A 64 -0.68 21.42 -14.26
N MET A 65 -1.70 21.74 -13.46
CA MET A 65 -2.50 22.97 -13.63
C MET A 65 -1.69 24.24 -13.36
N ALA A 66 -0.78 24.20 -12.38
CA ALA A 66 0.13 25.29 -12.05
C ALA A 66 1.33 25.40 -13.02
N LYS A 67 1.37 24.62 -14.10
CA LYS A 67 2.47 24.60 -15.09
C LYS A 67 3.85 24.39 -14.43
N GLY A 68 3.90 23.54 -13.40
CA GLY A 68 5.14 23.24 -12.68
C GLY A 68 5.50 24.22 -11.55
N ASN A 69 4.67 25.24 -11.28
CA ASN A 69 4.93 26.17 -10.18
C ASN A 69 4.51 25.59 -8.82
N PHE A 70 5.47 25.28 -7.97
CA PHE A 70 5.26 24.72 -6.63
C PHE A 70 4.78 25.74 -5.59
N ASP A 71 4.91 27.05 -5.86
CA ASP A 71 4.56 28.10 -4.90
C ASP A 71 3.09 28.55 -5.01
N VAL A 72 2.32 27.93 -5.90
CA VAL A 72 0.87 28.10 -6.03
C VAL A 72 0.13 27.23 -4.99
N ASN A 73 -1.01 27.72 -4.53
CA ASN A 73 -1.88 26.96 -3.63
C ASN A 73 -2.67 25.88 -4.37
N MET A 74 -2.83 24.74 -3.72
CA MET A 74 -3.74 23.66 -4.09
C MET A 74 -4.74 23.39 -2.97
N GLU A 75 -5.90 22.85 -3.33
CA GLU A 75 -6.90 22.40 -2.37
C GLU A 75 -6.41 21.11 -1.67
N ILE A 76 -6.66 21.02 -0.37
CA ILE A 76 -6.51 19.77 0.40
C ILE A 76 -7.84 19.02 0.33
N THR A 77 -7.96 18.12 -0.64
CA THR A 77 -9.22 17.41 -0.93
C THR A 77 -9.57 16.39 0.15
N ASP A 78 -10.83 15.96 0.21
CA ASP A 78 -11.28 14.97 1.20
C ASP A 78 -10.58 13.61 1.06
N LYS A 79 -10.14 13.25 -0.15
CA LYS A 79 -9.34 12.03 -0.37
C LYS A 79 -7.97 12.15 0.30
N MET A 80 -7.30 13.27 0.09
CA MET A 80 -6.02 13.57 0.77
C MET A 80 -6.19 13.56 2.28
N LYS A 81 -7.25 14.21 2.79
CA LYS A 81 -7.54 14.26 4.24
C LYS A 81 -7.68 12.87 4.84
N LYS A 82 -8.29 11.90 4.15
CA LYS A 82 -8.40 10.50 4.62
C LYS A 82 -7.03 9.86 4.80
N GLU A 83 -6.13 10.01 3.84
CA GLU A 83 -4.76 9.46 3.94
C GLU A 83 -3.93 10.20 5.00
N ILE A 84 -3.99 11.54 5.05
CA ILE A 84 -3.28 12.35 6.05
C ILE A 84 -3.76 12.02 7.46
N LEU A 85 -5.07 11.85 7.65
CA LEU A 85 -5.66 11.45 8.93
C LEU A 85 -5.19 10.05 9.33
N TRP A 86 -5.11 9.11 8.39
CA TRP A 86 -4.57 7.79 8.67
C TRP A 86 -3.14 7.89 9.22
N TRP A 87 -2.27 8.68 8.60
CA TRP A 87 -0.91 8.90 9.10
C TRP A 87 -0.92 9.49 10.52
N SER A 88 -1.70 10.55 10.76
CA SER A 88 -1.81 11.18 12.08
C SER A 88 -2.25 10.18 13.17
N CYS A 89 -3.29 9.38 12.91
CA CYS A 89 -3.83 8.45 13.89
C CYS A 89 -2.94 7.23 14.15
N ASN A 90 -2.10 6.83 13.19
CA ASN A 90 -1.38 5.55 13.27
C ASN A 90 0.12 5.72 13.57
N ILE A 91 0.74 6.88 13.29
CA ILE A 91 2.21 6.99 13.30
C ILE A 91 2.89 6.59 14.62
N TYR A 92 2.21 6.78 15.76
CA TYR A 92 2.77 6.43 17.07
C TYR A 92 2.80 4.93 17.34
N THR A 93 1.84 4.17 16.79
CA THR A 93 1.67 2.73 17.02
C THR A 93 2.25 1.87 15.89
N GLN A 94 2.58 2.49 14.75
CA GLN A 94 3.14 1.77 13.60
C GLN A 94 4.56 1.28 13.87
N SER A 95 4.81 0.07 13.39
CA SER A 95 6.10 -0.58 13.34
C SER A 95 6.12 -1.51 12.14
N ARG A 96 7.30 -2.02 11.77
CA ARG A 96 7.44 -3.03 10.74
C ARG A 96 8.19 -4.23 11.27
N VAL A 97 7.56 -5.40 11.20
CA VAL A 97 8.22 -6.66 11.55
C VAL A 97 9.10 -7.12 10.38
N LEU A 98 10.41 -7.15 10.59
CA LEU A 98 11.39 -7.66 9.61
C LEU A 98 11.53 -9.18 9.68
N ASP A 99 11.58 -9.72 10.90
CA ASP A 99 11.63 -11.18 11.08
C ASP A 99 10.21 -11.72 11.03
N ARG A 100 9.72 -11.94 9.81
CA ARG A 100 8.56 -12.79 9.61
C ARG A 100 8.98 -14.21 9.96
N VAL A 101 8.21 -14.87 10.83
CA VAL A 101 8.46 -16.26 11.25
C VAL A 101 8.68 -17.12 10.00
N ASN A 102 9.62 -18.07 10.06
CA ASN A 102 9.81 -19.03 8.98
C ASN A 102 8.47 -19.70 8.66
N PRO A 103 7.94 -19.52 7.45
CA PRO A 103 6.64 -20.05 7.12
C PRO A 103 6.69 -21.58 7.17
N GLN A 104 5.72 -22.20 7.85
CA GLN A 104 5.57 -23.66 7.85
C GLN A 104 5.20 -24.20 6.47
N ILE A 105 4.47 -23.37 5.69
CA ILE A 105 4.01 -23.69 4.35
C ILE A 105 4.28 -22.49 3.42
N ILE A 106 4.78 -22.79 2.22
CA ILE A 106 5.00 -21.82 1.16
C ILE A 106 4.07 -22.15 -0.01
N LEU A 107 3.12 -21.26 -0.28
CA LEU A 107 2.29 -21.29 -1.49
C LEU A 107 2.94 -20.39 -2.55
N GLN A 108 3.36 -20.98 -3.65
CA GLN A 108 3.86 -20.26 -4.81
C GLN A 108 2.75 -20.17 -5.86
N THR A 109 2.57 -18.99 -6.45
CA THR A 109 1.57 -18.80 -7.51
C THR A 109 2.20 -18.07 -8.69
N ASP A 110 1.74 -18.40 -9.88
CA ASP A 110 2.05 -17.66 -11.10
C ASP A 110 0.79 -17.52 -11.97
N ALA A 111 0.74 -16.44 -12.73
CA ALA A 111 -0.38 -16.10 -13.59
C ALA A 111 0.12 -15.58 -14.93
N SER A 112 -0.44 -16.13 -16.00
CA SER A 112 -0.29 -15.63 -17.36
C SER A 112 -1.62 -15.05 -17.86
N LEU A 113 -1.68 -14.63 -19.12
CA LEU A 113 -2.94 -14.22 -19.75
C LEU A 113 -3.84 -15.41 -20.12
N SER A 114 -3.35 -16.65 -20.08
CA SER A 114 -4.12 -17.84 -20.44
C SER A 114 -4.62 -18.65 -19.25
N GLY A 115 -3.94 -18.55 -18.11
CA GLY A 115 -4.31 -19.27 -16.90
C GLY A 115 -3.40 -18.95 -15.71
N TRP A 116 -3.52 -19.79 -14.69
CA TRP A 116 -2.77 -19.69 -13.45
C TRP A 116 -2.30 -21.07 -12.99
N VAL A 117 -1.30 -21.03 -12.13
CA VAL A 117 -0.78 -22.19 -11.43
C VAL A 117 -0.52 -21.82 -9.98
N ALA A 118 -0.74 -22.77 -9.08
CA ALA A 118 -0.36 -22.69 -7.70
C ALA A 118 0.35 -23.98 -7.27
N VAL A 119 1.43 -23.84 -6.51
CA VAL A 119 2.23 -24.95 -6.00
C VAL A 119 2.33 -24.80 -4.48
N LEU A 120 1.92 -25.85 -3.76
CA LEU A 120 2.02 -25.97 -2.32
C LEU A 120 2.90 -27.17 -1.98
N ILE A 121 4.13 -26.92 -1.52
CA ILE A 121 5.14 -27.96 -1.29
C ILE A 121 5.36 -28.75 -2.59
N ASP A 122 4.83 -29.98 -2.69
CA ASP A 122 4.93 -30.86 -3.87
C ASP A 122 3.61 -30.95 -4.66
N ASN A 123 2.52 -30.34 -4.16
CA ASN A 123 1.22 -30.38 -4.82
C ASN A 123 1.07 -29.20 -5.78
N LYS A 124 0.70 -29.48 -7.03
CA LYS A 124 0.43 -28.47 -8.05
C LYS A 124 -1.05 -28.48 -8.43
N THR A 125 -1.63 -27.30 -8.56
CA THR A 125 -2.93 -27.07 -9.17
C THR A 125 -2.82 -25.98 -10.21
N GLU A 126 -3.66 -26.04 -11.24
CA GLU A 126 -3.68 -25.05 -12.31
C GLU A 126 -5.07 -24.94 -12.91
N GLY A 127 -5.34 -23.79 -13.53
CA GLY A 127 -6.61 -23.52 -14.17
C GLY A 127 -6.47 -22.56 -15.33
N ARG A 128 -7.41 -22.63 -16.26
CA ARG A 128 -7.54 -21.65 -17.34
C ARG A 128 -8.48 -20.53 -16.90
N TRP A 129 -8.16 -19.32 -17.34
CA TRP A 129 -9.09 -18.21 -17.23
C TRP A 129 -10.28 -18.41 -18.15
N THR A 130 -11.46 -18.07 -17.66
CA THR A 130 -12.64 -17.87 -18.51
C THR A 130 -12.39 -16.75 -19.53
N HIS A 131 -13.20 -16.71 -20.60
CA HIS A 131 -13.06 -15.67 -21.62
C HIS A 131 -13.18 -14.25 -21.05
N ASP A 132 -13.99 -14.05 -20.00
CA ASP A 132 -14.12 -12.76 -19.35
C ASP A 132 -12.96 -12.44 -18.41
N GLU A 133 -12.44 -13.43 -17.67
CA GLU A 133 -11.27 -13.23 -16.81
C GLU A 133 -10.02 -12.84 -17.60
N GLN A 134 -9.82 -13.41 -18.80
CA GLN A 134 -8.66 -13.09 -19.66
C GLN A 134 -8.56 -11.61 -20.03
N LYS A 135 -9.66 -10.84 -19.90
CA LYS A 135 -9.70 -9.41 -20.19
C LYS A 135 -9.15 -8.56 -19.04
N TYR A 136 -8.94 -9.13 -17.86
CA TYR A 136 -8.44 -8.40 -16.70
C TYR A 136 -6.95 -8.09 -16.82
N HIS A 137 -6.53 -6.99 -16.18
CA HIS A 137 -5.13 -6.60 -16.12
C HIS A 137 -4.30 -7.67 -15.39
N ILE A 138 -3.05 -7.89 -15.82
CA ILE A 138 -2.18 -8.96 -15.30
C ILE A 138 -2.00 -8.92 -13.77
N ASN A 139 -1.96 -7.73 -13.16
CA ASN A 139 -1.89 -7.61 -11.69
C ASN A 139 -3.16 -8.14 -11.00
N TYR A 140 -4.32 -7.96 -11.61
CA TYR A 140 -5.57 -8.51 -11.10
C TYR A 140 -5.59 -10.04 -11.25
N LEU A 141 -5.14 -10.56 -12.40
CA LEU A 141 -4.99 -12.00 -12.62
C LEU A 141 -4.03 -12.66 -11.63
N LYS A 142 -2.91 -11.99 -11.29
CA LYS A 142 -1.99 -12.46 -10.24
C LYS A 142 -2.66 -12.55 -8.87
N LEU A 143 -3.49 -11.56 -8.50
CA LEU A 143 -4.26 -11.61 -7.26
C LEU A 143 -5.32 -12.72 -7.27
N LEU A 144 -5.97 -12.96 -8.42
CA LEU A 144 -6.89 -14.08 -8.60
C LEU A 144 -6.18 -15.44 -8.49
N ALA A 145 -4.99 -15.59 -9.06
CA ALA A 145 -4.20 -16.81 -8.92
C ALA A 145 -3.87 -17.11 -7.45
N ILE A 146 -3.55 -16.09 -6.65
CA ILE A 146 -3.38 -16.22 -5.19
C ILE A 146 -4.68 -16.73 -4.55
N LEU A 147 -5.83 -16.11 -4.86
CA LEU A 147 -7.13 -16.52 -4.33
C LEU A 147 -7.49 -17.97 -4.69
N TYR A 148 -7.31 -18.35 -5.96
CA TYR A 148 -7.62 -19.71 -6.42
C TYR A 148 -6.64 -20.75 -5.90
N GLY A 149 -5.36 -20.41 -5.75
CA GLY A 149 -4.38 -21.25 -5.07
C GLY A 149 -4.79 -21.52 -3.62
N LEU A 150 -5.16 -20.48 -2.87
CA LEU A 150 -5.63 -20.62 -1.48
C LEU A 150 -6.88 -21.50 -1.38
N LYS A 151 -7.87 -21.29 -2.26
CA LYS A 151 -9.10 -22.12 -2.29
C LYS A 151 -8.82 -23.57 -2.65
N SER A 152 -7.93 -23.82 -3.61
CA SER A 152 -7.63 -25.17 -4.08
C SER A 152 -6.92 -26.01 -3.02
N PHE A 153 -6.14 -25.37 -2.15
CA PHE A 153 -5.40 -26.03 -1.09
C PHE A 153 -5.96 -25.77 0.32
N GLU A 154 -7.20 -25.29 0.42
CA GLU A 154 -7.85 -24.96 1.69
C GLU A 154 -7.76 -26.10 2.70
N SER A 155 -8.03 -27.34 2.28
CA SER A 155 -7.97 -28.52 3.14
C SER A 155 -6.56 -28.84 3.66
N GLN A 156 -5.51 -28.46 2.94
CA GLN A 156 -4.11 -28.72 3.30
C GLN A 156 -3.54 -27.59 4.16
N ILE A 157 -4.01 -26.37 3.95
CA ILE A 157 -3.63 -25.19 4.72
C ILE A 157 -4.32 -25.20 6.09
N ASN A 158 -5.60 -25.59 6.16
CA ASN A 158 -6.38 -25.59 7.41
C ASN A 158 -5.91 -26.62 8.46
N VAL A 159 -5.14 -27.64 8.07
CA VAL A 159 -4.64 -28.68 9.00
C VAL A 159 -3.59 -28.14 9.97
N LEU A 160 -2.93 -27.01 9.66
CA LEU A 160 -1.87 -26.44 10.49
C LEU A 160 -2.34 -25.55 11.65
N HIS A 161 -3.64 -25.30 11.78
CA HIS A 161 -4.21 -24.53 12.88
C HIS A 161 -4.71 -25.40 14.07
N MET A 162 -4.40 -26.71 14.07
CA MET A 162 -4.56 -27.63 15.22
C MET A 162 -3.19 -28.03 15.77
#